data_AF-A0A3D4AZB9-F1
#
_entry.id   AF-A0A3D4AZB9-F1
#
_cell.length_a   1.000
_cell.length_b   1.000
_cell.length_c   1.000
_cell.angle_alpha   90.00
_cell.angle_beta   90.00
_cell.angle_gamma   90.00
#
_symmetry.space_group_name_H-M   'P 1'
#
loop_
_entity.id
_entity.type
_entity.pdbx_description
1 polymer ?
#
loop_
_entity_poly.entity_id
_entity_poly.type
_entity_poly.pdbx_seq_one_letter_code
_entity_poly.pdbx_strand_id
1 'polypeptide(L)'
;MKVPIADIQNAVQQIKKMNPNPGLSIGSGEALLINPDLTVEYLDDRYVVRFNDAYTPCIRISPVYRSILSQSNQHSRKVRAFVRQKLKHAQLLVGNIEQRRQTILKVMAYLVETQQDFLEKGVEYLKPMTMEEVGNAIGVDGSTVSRAQQGNYVQTPGGIISMRSFFTRTMDTHNGPDVSTAAVKKRLEDLIGAEVSHKLLSDEKLTVLPK
;
A
#
# COMPACT_ATOMS: atom_id res chain seq x y z
N MET A 1 -20.90 28.20 41.09
CA MET A 1 -19.84 28.12 42.13
C MET A 1 -19.80 29.44 42.87
N LYS A 2 -19.89 29.44 44.21
CA LYS A 2 -19.70 30.63 45.06
C LYS A 2 -18.22 30.71 45.50
N VAL A 3 -17.33 31.03 44.57
CA VAL A 3 -15.88 31.11 44.84
C VAL A 3 -15.34 32.41 44.25
N PRO A 4 -14.47 33.15 44.96
CA PRO A 4 -13.83 34.37 44.46
C PRO A 4 -13.07 34.15 43.14
N ILE A 5 -13.13 35.14 42.24
CA ILE A 5 -12.48 35.08 40.92
C ILE A 5 -10.96 34.84 41.04
N ALA A 6 -10.33 35.39 42.08
CA ALA A 6 -8.91 35.21 42.37
C ALA A 6 -8.53 33.74 42.61
N ASP A 7 -9.39 32.98 43.30
CA ASP A 7 -9.15 31.57 43.60
C ASP A 7 -9.30 30.70 42.34
N ILE A 8 -10.25 31.07 41.47
CA ILE A 8 -10.42 30.43 40.16
C ILE A 8 -9.19 30.66 39.29
N GLN A 9 -8.66 31.89 39.26
CA GLN A 9 -7.43 32.22 38.52
C GLN A 9 -6.23 31.45 39.04
N ASN A 10 -6.08 31.33 40.37
CA ASN A 10 -5.02 30.54 40.99
C ASN A 10 -5.12 29.05 40.64
N ALA A 11 -6.33 28.46 40.69
CA ALA A 11 -6.55 27.08 40.31
C ALA A 11 -6.21 26.81 38.83
N VAL A 12 -6.62 27.72 37.93
CA VAL A 12 -6.28 27.63 36.50
C VAL A 12 -4.77 27.70 36.27
N GLN A 13 -4.03 28.55 37.00
CA GLN A 13 -2.58 28.60 36.89
C GLN A 13 -1.91 27.30 37.35
N GLN A 14 -2.45 26.61 38.36
CA GLN A 14 -1.92 25.32 38.79
C GLN A 14 -2.20 24.22 37.75
N ILE A 15 -3.41 24.16 37.19
CA ILE A 15 -3.77 23.20 36.15
C ILE A 15 -2.91 23.39 34.90
N LYS A 16 -2.63 24.64 34.50
CA LYS A 16 -1.76 24.95 33.34
C LYS A 16 -0.31 24.48 33.50
N LYS A 17 0.17 24.29 34.74
CA LYS A 17 1.52 23.76 35.00
C LYS A 17 1.58 22.24 34.82
N MET A 18 0.45 21.57 34.76
CA MET A 18 0.40 20.12 34.57
C MET A 18 0.57 19.81 33.08
N ASN A 19 1.34 18.76 32.78
CA ASN A 19 1.41 18.25 31.42
C ASN A 19 0.09 17.52 31.11
N PRO A 20 -0.71 17.95 30.13
CA PRO A 20 -1.95 17.26 29.76
C PRO A 20 -1.70 15.86 29.19
N ASN A 21 -0.49 15.60 28.68
CA ASN A 21 -0.11 14.36 28.00
C ASN A 21 1.21 13.79 28.58
N PRO A 22 1.24 13.38 29.87
CA PRO A 22 2.45 12.88 30.52
C PRO A 22 2.97 11.56 29.91
N GLY A 23 2.13 10.83 29.16
CA GLY A 23 2.48 9.59 28.48
C GLY A 23 3.21 9.77 27.14
N LEU A 24 3.28 10.97 26.55
CA LEU A 24 4.02 11.21 25.30
C LEU A 24 5.51 10.86 25.42
N SER A 25 6.09 11.01 26.60
CA SER A 25 7.48 10.63 26.89
C SER A 25 7.69 9.13 27.15
N ILE A 26 6.61 8.34 27.25
CA ILE A 26 6.67 6.90 27.57
C ILE A 26 6.61 6.03 26.30
N GLY A 27 6.38 6.62 25.12
CA GLY A 27 6.40 5.93 23.83
C GLY A 27 7.54 6.38 22.94
N SER A 28 8.72 5.75 23.05
CA SER A 28 9.80 5.92 22.06
C SER A 28 9.65 4.93 20.90
N GLY A 29 8.43 4.72 20.42
CA GLY A 29 8.23 4.01 19.17
C GLY A 29 8.57 4.99 18.06
N GLU A 30 9.74 4.87 17.43
CA GLU A 30 9.97 5.53 16.16
C GLU A 30 8.79 5.20 15.24
N ALA A 31 8.11 6.23 14.73
CA ALA A 31 7.05 6.02 13.77
C ALA A 31 7.62 5.19 12.61
N LEU A 32 7.01 4.05 12.33
CA LEU A 32 7.50 3.15 11.27
C LEU A 32 7.36 3.89 9.93
N LEU A 33 8.47 4.43 9.44
CA LEU A 33 8.49 5.14 8.17
C LEU A 33 8.37 4.12 7.04
N ILE A 34 7.19 4.05 6.42
CA ILE A 34 6.95 3.19 5.27
C ILE A 34 7.44 3.95 4.03
N ASN A 35 8.52 3.46 3.42
CA ASN A 35 8.96 3.94 2.11
C ASN A 35 8.15 3.20 1.02
N PRO A 36 7.39 3.91 0.18
CA PRO A 36 6.58 3.28 -0.85
C PRO A 36 7.46 2.78 -2.00
N ASP A 37 7.18 1.56 -2.47
CA ASP A 37 7.83 0.95 -3.63
C ASP A 37 7.32 1.56 -4.94
N LEU A 38 6.05 1.98 -4.96
CA LEU A 38 5.39 2.57 -6.13
C LEU A 38 4.79 3.93 -5.81
N THR A 39 4.67 4.78 -6.82
CA THR A 39 3.97 6.07 -6.76
C THR A 39 2.95 6.14 -7.88
N VAL A 40 1.77 6.66 -7.57
CA VAL A 40 0.68 6.90 -8.50
C VAL A 40 0.51 8.41 -8.65
N GLU A 41 0.67 8.89 -9.87
CA GLU A 41 0.54 10.31 -10.23
C GLU A 41 -0.59 10.46 -11.24
N TYR A 42 -1.35 11.56 -11.15
CA TYR A 42 -2.34 11.92 -12.17
C TYR A 42 -1.69 12.89 -13.16
N LEU A 43 -1.53 12.48 -14.41
CA LEU A 43 -0.87 13.24 -15.47
C LEU A 43 -1.58 12.99 -16.80
N ASP A 44 -1.81 14.04 -17.59
CA ASP A 44 -2.45 13.96 -18.91
C ASP A 44 -3.80 13.21 -18.87
N ASP A 45 -4.66 13.57 -17.92
CA ASP A 45 -5.98 12.97 -17.67
C ASP A 45 -5.98 11.46 -17.41
N ARG A 46 -4.83 10.91 -16.99
CA ARG A 46 -4.70 9.50 -16.62
C ARG A 46 -3.82 9.30 -15.41
N TYR A 47 -4.08 8.22 -14.68
CA TYR A 47 -3.17 7.80 -13.64
C TYR A 47 -1.98 7.02 -14.22
N VAL A 48 -0.78 7.39 -13.79
CA VAL A 48 0.48 6.76 -14.18
C VAL A 48 1.14 6.18 -12.94
N VAL A 49 1.52 4.90 -13.03
CA VAL A 49 2.24 4.19 -11.97
C VAL A 49 3.72 4.18 -12.27
N ARG A 50 4.54 4.54 -11.28
CA ARG A 50 6.01 4.51 -11.36
C ARG A 50 6.59 3.74 -10.18
N PHE A 51 7.72 3.09 -10.40
CA PHE A 51 8.54 2.54 -9.32
C PHE A 51 9.37 3.65 -8.68
N ASN A 52 9.54 3.57 -7.36
CA ASN A 52 10.45 4.43 -6.63
C ASN A 52 11.86 3.83 -6.68
N ASP A 53 12.61 4.19 -7.72
CA ASP A 53 13.97 3.69 -7.93
C ASP A 53 15.02 4.34 -7.00
N ALA A 54 14.63 5.33 -6.18
CA ALA A 54 15.56 6.04 -5.30
C ALA A 54 16.30 5.11 -4.31
N TYR A 55 15.67 3.99 -3.94
CA TYR A 55 16.20 3.01 -2.99
C TYR A 55 16.58 1.67 -3.64
N THR A 56 16.39 1.53 -4.96
CA THR A 56 16.63 0.26 -5.65
C THR A 56 18.05 0.22 -6.19
N PRO A 57 18.90 -0.73 -5.76
CA PRO A 57 20.27 -0.82 -6.24
C PRO A 57 20.30 -1.22 -7.72
N CYS A 58 21.10 -0.50 -8.52
CA CYS A 58 21.32 -0.84 -9.93
C CYS A 58 22.20 -2.09 -10.05
N ILE A 59 21.61 -3.23 -10.42
CA ILE A 59 22.33 -4.49 -10.59
C ILE A 59 22.95 -4.53 -11.99
N ARG A 60 24.27 -4.68 -12.05
CA ARG A 60 25.02 -4.80 -13.30
C ARG A 60 25.95 -6.01 -13.26
N ILE A 61 26.11 -6.67 -14.40
CA ILE A 61 27.10 -7.75 -14.56
C ILE A 61 28.49 -7.12 -14.68
N SER A 62 29.41 -7.50 -13.80
CA SER A 62 30.78 -7.00 -13.82
C SER A 62 31.48 -7.28 -15.16
N PRO A 63 32.14 -6.28 -15.77
CA PRO A 63 32.82 -6.44 -17.05
C PRO A 63 34.04 -7.40 -16.96
N VAL A 64 34.58 -7.61 -15.76
CA VAL A 64 35.71 -8.52 -15.51
C VAL A 64 35.41 -9.96 -15.95
N TYR A 65 34.17 -10.42 -15.80
CA TYR A 65 33.81 -11.77 -16.24
C TYR A 65 33.73 -11.89 -17.76
N ARG A 66 33.47 -10.78 -18.47
CA ARG A 66 33.52 -10.74 -19.94
C ARG A 66 34.96 -10.79 -20.43
N SER A 67 35.90 -10.10 -19.76
CA SER A 67 37.31 -10.12 -20.15
C SER A 67 37.95 -11.51 -20.03
N ILE A 68 37.64 -12.25 -18.95
CA ILE A 68 38.10 -13.64 -18.73
C ILE A 68 37.62 -14.58 -19.86
N LEU A 69 36.43 -14.33 -20.42
CA LEU A 69 35.91 -15.11 -21.55
C LEU A 69 36.55 -14.73 -22.89
N SER A 70 36.93 -13.47 -23.07
CA SER A 70 37.62 -12.99 -24.29
C SER A 70 39.10 -13.38 -24.34
N GLN A 71 39.78 -13.53 -23.19
CA GLN A 71 41.20 -13.91 -23.10
C GLN A 71 41.35 -15.43 -23.13
N SER A 72 40.97 -16.06 -24.25
CA SER A 72 40.91 -17.52 -24.41
C SER A 72 42.22 -18.25 -24.14
N ASN A 73 43.35 -17.56 -24.32
CA ASN A 73 44.71 -18.12 -24.23
C ASN A 73 45.35 -17.97 -22.83
N GLN A 74 44.78 -17.13 -21.95
CA GLN A 74 45.34 -16.87 -20.61
C GLN A 74 44.70 -17.73 -19.51
N HIS A 75 43.56 -18.40 -19.81
CA HIS A 75 42.79 -19.12 -18.81
C HIS A 75 42.41 -20.54 -19.26
N SER A 76 42.48 -21.48 -18.30
CA SER A 76 42.15 -22.87 -18.55
C SER A 76 40.71 -23.06 -19.02
N ARG A 77 40.46 -24.12 -19.79
CA ARG A 77 39.12 -24.46 -20.31
C ARG A 77 38.08 -24.64 -19.18
N LYS A 78 38.50 -25.19 -18.04
CA LYS A 78 37.65 -25.38 -16.85
C LYS A 78 37.21 -24.03 -16.26
N VAL A 79 38.14 -23.09 -16.10
CA VAL A 79 37.84 -21.74 -15.59
C VAL A 79 36.86 -21.01 -16.50
N ARG A 80 37.06 -21.05 -17.82
CA ARG A 80 36.16 -20.42 -18.78
C ARG A 80 34.75 -21.02 -18.77
N ALA A 81 34.64 -22.34 -18.66
CA ALA A 81 33.35 -23.01 -18.55
C ALA A 81 32.58 -22.59 -17.29
N PHE A 82 33.28 -22.53 -16.14
CA PHE A 82 32.71 -22.07 -14.88
C PHE A 82 32.23 -20.61 -14.96
N VAL A 83 33.05 -19.70 -15.47
CA VAL A 83 32.70 -18.28 -15.63
C VAL A 83 31.50 -18.11 -16.56
N ARG A 84 31.44 -18.85 -17.67
CA ARG A 84 30.30 -18.82 -18.59
C ARG A 84 29.00 -19.25 -17.90
N GLN A 85 29.05 -20.32 -17.09
CA GLN A 85 27.88 -20.79 -16.34
C GLN A 85 27.41 -19.74 -15.34
N LYS A 86 28.33 -19.15 -14.56
CA LYS A 86 28.00 -18.09 -13.60
C LYS A 86 27.44 -16.84 -14.27
N LEU A 87 27.95 -16.48 -15.44
CA LEU A 87 27.42 -15.36 -16.23
C LEU A 87 26.00 -15.63 -16.71
N LYS A 88 25.69 -16.87 -17.16
CA LYS A 88 24.32 -17.27 -17.51
C LYS A 88 23.37 -17.17 -16.31
N HIS A 89 23.81 -17.62 -15.13
CA HIS A 89 23.00 -17.51 -13.90
C HIS A 89 22.75 -16.05 -13.52
N ALA A 90 23.77 -15.20 -13.64
CA ALA A 90 23.62 -13.76 -13.37
C ALA A 90 22.64 -13.09 -14.34
N GLN A 91 22.69 -13.43 -15.63
CA GLN A 91 21.74 -12.94 -16.64
C GLN A 91 20.30 -13.37 -16.33
N LEU A 92 20.10 -14.63 -15.95
CA LEU A 92 18.80 -15.14 -15.54
C LEU A 92 18.27 -14.39 -14.30
N LEU A 93 19.12 -14.15 -13.31
CA LEU A 93 18.75 -13.40 -12.11
C LEU A 93 18.29 -11.96 -12.47
N VAL A 94 19.06 -11.25 -13.28
CA VAL A 94 18.71 -9.89 -13.73
C VAL A 94 17.39 -9.90 -14.50
N GLY A 95 17.19 -10.88 -15.39
CA GLY A 95 15.94 -11.04 -16.13
C GLY A 95 14.74 -11.28 -15.20
N ASN A 96 14.90 -12.15 -14.21
CA ASN A 96 13.84 -12.46 -13.23
C ASN A 96 13.46 -11.24 -12.38
N ILE A 97 14.44 -10.40 -12.02
CA ILE A 97 14.19 -9.17 -11.26
C ILE A 97 13.37 -8.18 -12.11
N GLU A 98 13.77 -7.98 -13.37
CA GLU A 98 13.04 -7.10 -14.27
C GLU A 98 11.63 -7.62 -14.58
N GLN A 99 11.48 -8.94 -14.76
CA GLN A 99 10.17 -9.56 -14.93
C GLN A 99 9.28 -9.33 -13.71
N ARG A 100 9.81 -9.51 -12.49
CA ARG A 100 9.06 -9.21 -11.26
C ARG A 100 8.61 -7.75 -11.23
N ARG A 101 9.51 -6.81 -11.57
CA ARG A 101 9.21 -5.38 -11.61
C ARG A 101 8.08 -5.08 -12.60
N GLN A 102 8.15 -5.64 -13.81
CA GLN A 102 7.10 -5.49 -14.82
C GLN A 102 5.76 -6.07 -14.37
N THR A 103 5.76 -7.23 -13.71
CA THR A 103 4.53 -7.82 -13.16
C THR A 103 3.89 -6.91 -12.12
N ILE A 104 4.67 -6.37 -11.17
CA ILE A 104 4.15 -5.45 -10.14
C ILE A 104 3.58 -4.18 -10.79
N LEU A 105 4.28 -3.60 -11.78
CA LEU A 105 3.76 -2.44 -12.53
C LEU A 105 2.43 -2.75 -13.23
N LYS A 106 2.33 -3.89 -13.92
CA LYS A 106 1.11 -4.29 -14.62
C LYS A 106 -0.07 -4.49 -13.66
N VAL A 107 0.18 -5.19 -12.54
CA VAL A 107 -0.82 -5.36 -11.49
C VAL A 107 -1.27 -4.00 -10.99
N MET A 108 -0.34 -3.13 -10.59
CA MET A 108 -0.69 -1.83 -10.01
C MET A 108 -1.39 -0.90 -11.03
N ALA A 109 -0.97 -0.90 -12.29
CA ALA A 109 -1.63 -0.13 -13.34
C ALA A 109 -3.09 -0.55 -13.52
N TYR A 110 -3.36 -1.87 -13.57
CA TYR A 110 -4.72 -2.40 -13.64
C TYR A 110 -5.56 -2.04 -12.40
N LEU A 111 -4.97 -2.14 -11.20
CA LEU A 111 -5.64 -1.76 -9.95
C LEU A 111 -6.06 -0.29 -9.98
N VAL A 112 -5.15 0.61 -10.35
CA VAL A 112 -5.40 2.05 -10.40
C VAL A 112 -6.45 2.40 -11.45
N GLU A 113 -6.39 1.79 -12.63
CA GLU A 113 -7.38 2.00 -13.69
C GLU A 113 -8.79 1.57 -13.27
N THR A 114 -8.90 0.46 -12.54
CA THR A 114 -10.19 -0.03 -12.05
C THR A 114 -10.72 0.79 -10.87
N GLN A 115 -9.82 1.34 -10.04
CA GLN A 115 -10.12 1.96 -8.75
C GLN A 115 -10.04 3.50 -8.78
N GLN A 116 -10.30 4.12 -9.92
CA GLN A 116 -10.26 5.60 -10.06
C GLN A 116 -11.18 6.29 -9.05
N ASP A 117 -12.43 5.82 -8.90
CA ASP A 117 -13.38 6.40 -7.94
C ASP A 117 -12.85 6.34 -6.50
N PHE A 118 -12.15 5.27 -6.12
CA PHE A 118 -11.52 5.13 -4.82
C PHE A 118 -10.36 6.12 -4.62
N LEU A 119 -9.54 6.33 -5.64
CA LEU A 119 -8.42 7.27 -5.58
C LEU A 119 -8.88 8.73 -5.48
N GLU A 120 -10.03 9.06 -6.06
CA GLU A 120 -10.59 10.41 -6.06
C GLU A 120 -11.48 10.70 -4.85
N LYS A 121 -12.34 9.76 -4.49
CA LYS A 121 -13.43 9.97 -3.51
C LYS A 121 -13.21 9.21 -2.20
N GLY A 122 -12.23 8.31 -2.14
CA GLY A 122 -11.84 7.59 -0.93
C GLY A 122 -12.43 6.19 -0.79
N VAL A 123 -12.24 5.60 0.40
CA VAL A 123 -12.49 4.17 0.72
C VAL A 123 -13.92 3.72 0.45
N GLU A 124 -14.90 4.61 0.54
CA GLU A 124 -16.32 4.30 0.27
C GLU A 124 -16.57 3.85 -1.18
N TYR A 125 -15.72 4.28 -2.11
CA TYR A 125 -15.84 3.98 -3.53
C TYR A 125 -14.93 2.84 -3.98
N LEU A 126 -14.37 2.08 -3.02
CA LEU A 126 -13.54 0.92 -3.29
C LEU A 126 -14.36 -0.21 -3.91
N LYS A 127 -14.07 -0.52 -5.17
CA LYS A 127 -14.72 -1.60 -5.92
C LYS A 127 -14.18 -2.95 -5.46
N PRO A 128 -15.04 -3.93 -5.13
CA PRO A 128 -14.59 -5.29 -4.85
C PRO A 128 -13.83 -5.89 -6.03
N MET A 129 -12.74 -6.62 -5.74
CA MET A 129 -11.97 -7.33 -6.76
C MET A 129 -11.16 -8.46 -6.15
N THR A 130 -11.04 -9.57 -6.90
CA THR A 130 -10.26 -10.73 -6.51
C THR A 130 -8.90 -10.79 -7.21
N MET A 131 -7.95 -11.50 -6.62
CA MET A 131 -6.63 -11.71 -7.24
C MET A 131 -6.73 -12.54 -8.52
N GLU A 132 -7.72 -13.42 -8.63
CA GLU A 132 -7.98 -14.23 -9.83
C GLU A 132 -8.47 -13.36 -10.98
N GLU A 133 -9.40 -12.43 -10.74
CA GLU A 133 -9.85 -11.46 -11.75
C GLU A 133 -8.70 -10.61 -12.29
N VAL A 134 -7.88 -10.05 -11.39
CA VAL A 134 -6.70 -9.26 -11.80
C VAL A 134 -5.71 -10.12 -12.58
N GLY A 135 -5.49 -11.37 -12.15
CA GLY A 135 -4.63 -12.32 -12.83
C GLY A 135 -5.09 -12.59 -14.27
N ASN A 136 -6.37 -12.89 -14.44
CA ASN A 136 -6.99 -13.13 -15.74
C ASN A 136 -6.87 -11.91 -16.67
N ALA A 137 -7.05 -10.71 -16.14
CA ALA A 137 -6.97 -9.48 -16.92
C ALA A 137 -5.55 -9.20 -17.45
N ILE A 138 -4.51 -9.50 -16.67
CA ILE A 138 -3.11 -9.22 -17.05
C ILE A 138 -2.36 -10.44 -17.61
N GLY A 139 -3.02 -11.60 -17.69
CA GLY A 139 -2.46 -12.85 -18.23
C GLY A 139 -1.48 -13.57 -17.29
N VAL A 140 -1.68 -13.49 -15.97
CA VAL A 140 -0.87 -14.20 -14.97
C VAL A 140 -1.77 -14.95 -13.98
N ASP A 141 -1.20 -15.95 -13.31
CA ASP A 141 -1.93 -16.70 -12.29
C ASP A 141 -2.24 -15.84 -11.04
N GLY A 142 -3.38 -16.07 -10.38
CA GLY A 142 -3.77 -15.36 -9.16
C GLY A 142 -2.74 -15.47 -8.03
N SER A 143 -2.00 -16.59 -7.93
CA SER A 143 -0.89 -16.74 -6.99
C SER A 143 0.30 -15.82 -7.31
N THR A 144 0.49 -15.49 -8.59
CA THR A 144 1.51 -14.51 -9.03
C THR A 144 1.11 -13.11 -8.58
N VAL A 145 -0.17 -12.75 -8.69
CA VAL A 145 -0.71 -11.48 -8.16
C VAL A 145 -0.58 -11.43 -6.65
N SER A 146 -0.92 -12.52 -5.95
CA SER A 146 -0.78 -12.62 -4.49
C SER A 146 0.66 -12.38 -4.03
N ARG A 147 1.65 -12.96 -4.72
CA ARG A 147 3.08 -12.73 -4.45
C ARG A 147 3.50 -11.31 -4.82
N ALA A 148 2.94 -10.74 -5.89
CA ALA A 148 3.27 -9.41 -6.36
C ALA A 148 2.73 -8.29 -5.45
N GLN A 149 1.58 -8.46 -4.78
CA GLN A 149 1.07 -7.43 -3.86
C GLN A 149 1.75 -7.46 -2.48
N GLN A 150 2.28 -8.61 -2.06
CA GLN A 150 2.69 -8.80 -0.68
C GLN A 150 3.95 -8.00 -0.34
N GLY A 151 3.83 -7.14 0.68
CA GLY A 151 4.93 -6.31 1.16
C GLY A 151 5.18 -5.06 0.32
N ASN A 152 4.41 -4.83 -0.76
CA ASN A 152 4.54 -3.64 -1.58
C ASN A 152 3.55 -2.56 -1.13
N TYR A 153 4.07 -1.33 -1.03
CA TYR A 153 3.31 -0.15 -0.70
C TYR A 153 3.30 0.83 -1.86
N VAL A 154 2.20 1.54 -2.00
CA VAL A 154 1.99 2.52 -3.04
C VAL A 154 1.62 3.86 -2.43
N GLN A 155 2.32 4.90 -2.86
CA GLN A 155 1.95 6.27 -2.58
C GLN A 155 0.90 6.71 -3.60
N THR A 156 -0.28 7.04 -3.10
CA THR A 156 -1.39 7.60 -3.87
C THR A 156 -1.59 9.07 -3.47
N PRO A 157 -2.40 9.85 -4.20
CA PRO A 157 -2.75 11.22 -3.78
C PRO A 157 -3.38 11.29 -2.38
N GLY A 158 -4.07 10.22 -1.95
CA GLY A 158 -4.68 10.11 -0.63
C GLY A 158 -3.74 9.58 0.47
N GLY A 159 -2.49 9.29 0.16
CA GLY A 159 -1.50 8.76 1.10
C GLY A 159 -0.92 7.39 0.72
N ILE A 160 -0.11 6.84 1.62
CA ILE A 160 0.56 5.55 1.43
C ILE A 160 -0.36 4.42 1.87
N ILE A 161 -0.62 3.46 0.98
CA ILE A 161 -1.45 2.29 1.25
C ILE A 161 -0.77 1.02 0.76
N SER A 162 -1.10 -0.12 1.36
CA SER A 162 -0.62 -1.42 0.88
C SER A 162 -1.36 -1.81 -0.40
N MET A 163 -0.65 -2.42 -1.35
CA MET A 163 -1.29 -3.04 -2.53
C MET A 163 -2.36 -4.07 -2.13
N ARG A 164 -2.22 -4.71 -0.95
CA ARG A 164 -3.21 -5.65 -0.42
C ARG A 164 -4.59 -5.02 -0.23
N SER A 165 -4.63 -3.74 0.15
CA SER A 165 -5.87 -3.06 0.53
C SER A 165 -6.85 -2.88 -0.63
N PHE A 166 -6.38 -2.98 -1.89
CA PHE A 166 -7.23 -2.95 -3.07
C PHE A 166 -8.06 -4.22 -3.26
N PHE A 167 -7.62 -5.35 -2.68
CA PHE A 167 -8.29 -6.64 -2.82
C PHE A 167 -9.28 -6.85 -1.68
N THR A 168 -10.56 -6.58 -1.95
CA THR A 168 -11.64 -6.83 -1.00
C THR A 168 -12.63 -7.84 -1.56
N ARG A 169 -13.16 -8.70 -0.68
CA ARG A 169 -14.26 -9.59 -1.02
C ARG A 169 -15.56 -8.80 -1.19
N THR A 170 -16.37 -9.22 -2.16
CA THR A 170 -17.77 -8.80 -2.29
C THR A 170 -18.56 -9.28 -1.06
N MET A 171 -19.52 -8.48 -0.64
CA MET A 171 -20.66 -8.96 0.16
C MET A 171 -21.88 -8.93 -0.73
N ASP A 172 -22.58 -10.06 -0.84
CA ASP A 172 -23.82 -10.14 -1.61
C ASP A 172 -24.84 -9.17 -1.02
N THR A 173 -25.18 -8.13 -1.78
CA THR A 173 -26.31 -7.26 -1.41
C THR A 173 -27.54 -7.72 -2.18
N HIS A 174 -28.60 -8.11 -1.46
CA HIS A 174 -29.84 -8.62 -2.06
C HIS A 174 -30.58 -7.65 -3.01
N ASN A 175 -30.10 -6.41 -3.23
CA ASN A 175 -30.79 -5.39 -4.06
C ASN A 175 -29.92 -4.16 -4.45
N GLY A 176 -28.60 -4.27 -4.60
CA GLY A 176 -27.73 -3.12 -4.92
C GLY A 176 -26.44 -3.48 -5.66
N PRO A 177 -25.65 -2.48 -6.09
CA PRO A 177 -24.31 -2.71 -6.65
C PRO A 177 -23.41 -3.40 -5.61
N ASP A 178 -22.48 -4.23 -6.05
CA ASP A 178 -21.56 -4.95 -5.16
C ASP A 178 -20.73 -3.94 -4.33
N VAL A 179 -20.93 -3.98 -3.00
CA VAL A 179 -20.23 -3.08 -2.07
C VAL A 179 -19.09 -3.83 -1.39
N SER A 180 -17.94 -3.18 -1.22
CA SER A 180 -16.81 -3.74 -0.48
C SER A 180 -17.05 -3.73 1.02
N THR A 181 -16.52 -4.75 1.71
CA THR A 181 -16.56 -4.83 3.19
C THR A 181 -15.94 -3.59 3.85
N ALA A 182 -14.92 -3.01 3.22
CA ALA A 182 -14.25 -1.79 3.69
C ALA A 182 -15.16 -0.56 3.62
N ALA A 183 -15.90 -0.39 2.51
CA ALA A 183 -16.85 0.71 2.36
C ALA A 183 -18.00 0.60 3.37
N VAL A 184 -18.54 -0.61 3.59
CA VAL A 184 -19.58 -0.84 4.60
C VAL A 184 -19.08 -0.49 6.01
N LYS A 185 -17.87 -0.94 6.36
CA LYS A 185 -17.27 -0.64 7.67
C LYS A 185 -17.08 0.86 7.87
N LYS A 186 -16.57 1.57 6.87
CA LYS A 186 -16.36 3.01 6.95
C LYS A 186 -17.67 3.77 7.13
N ARG A 187 -18.70 3.40 6.38
CA ARG A 187 -20.03 4.00 6.50
C ARG A 187 -20.67 3.74 7.87
N LEU A 188 -20.47 2.56 8.45
CA LEU A 188 -20.90 2.28 9.83
C LEU A 188 -20.15 3.16 10.84
N GLU A 189 -18.84 3.33 10.68
CA GLU A 189 -18.05 4.23 11.54
C GLU A 189 -18.54 5.67 11.44
N ASP A 190 -18.88 6.15 10.23
CA ASP A 190 -19.38 7.50 10.03
C ASP A 190 -20.80 7.69 10.58
N LEU A 191 -21.67 6.67 10.46
CA LEU A 191 -22.99 6.66 11.09
C LEU A 191 -22.91 6.70 12.62
N ILE A 192 -22.01 5.91 13.21
CA ILE A 192 -21.77 5.90 14.66
C ILE A 192 -21.10 7.21 15.12
N GLY A 193 -20.15 7.73 14.34
CA GLY A 193 -19.46 8.98 14.64
C GLY A 193 -20.34 10.22 14.58
N ALA A 194 -21.41 10.18 13.77
CA ALA A 194 -22.43 11.21 13.69
C ALA A 194 -23.50 11.13 14.81
N GLU A 195 -23.41 10.15 15.72
CA GLU A 195 -24.37 10.01 16.81
C GLU A 195 -24.24 11.13 17.85
N VAL A 196 -25.39 11.70 18.22
CA VAL A 196 -25.49 12.64 19.34
C VAL A 196 -25.79 11.84 20.61
N SER A 197 -25.08 12.12 21.71
CA SER A 197 -25.05 11.38 22.99
C SER A 197 -26.41 11.06 23.67
N HIS A 198 -27.53 11.54 23.13
CA HIS A 198 -28.89 11.29 23.64
C HIS A 198 -29.79 10.51 22.67
N LYS A 199 -29.29 10.06 21.52
CA LYS A 199 -30.04 9.27 20.55
C LYS A 199 -29.15 8.25 19.84
N LEU A 200 -28.62 7.32 20.64
CA LEU A 200 -27.88 6.15 20.15
C LEU A 200 -28.78 5.32 19.24
N LEU A 201 -28.28 4.92 18.07
CA LEU A 201 -28.99 3.99 17.20
C LEU A 201 -28.80 2.58 17.76
N SER A 202 -29.89 1.81 17.80
CA SER A 202 -29.81 0.38 18.08
C SER A 202 -29.34 -0.34 16.83
N ASP A 203 -28.63 -1.46 16.97
CA ASP A 203 -28.19 -2.33 15.85
C ASP A 203 -29.33 -2.64 14.87
N GLU A 204 -30.56 -2.83 15.37
CA GLU A 204 -31.75 -3.04 14.53
C GLU A 204 -32.15 -1.81 13.70
N LYS A 205 -31.82 -0.59 14.13
CA LYS A 205 -32.05 0.64 13.36
C LYS A 205 -30.96 0.88 12.33
N LEU A 206 -29.72 0.46 12.62
CA LEU A 206 -28.60 0.57 11.68
C LEU A 206 -28.82 -0.31 10.43
N THR A 207 -29.55 -1.42 10.54
CA THR A 207 -29.88 -2.29 9.39
C THR A 207 -30.97 -1.74 8.46
N VAL A 208 -31.80 -0.79 8.93
CA VAL A 208 -32.95 -0.24 8.20
C VAL A 208 -32.63 1.10 7.52
N LEU A 209 -31.50 1.72 7.85
CA LEU A 209 -31.05 2.93 7.17
C LEU A 209 -30.69 2.64 5.70
N PRO A 210 -30.99 3.57 4.77
CA PRO A 210 -30.80 3.33 3.35
C PRO A 210 -29.33 2.99 3.03
N LYS A 211 -29.17 1.92 2.24
CA LYS A 211 -27.88 1.41 1.74
C LYS A 211 -27.16 2.43 0.87
#